data_AF-A0A183F1E7-F1
#
_entry.id   AF-A0A183F1E7-F1
#
_cell.length_a   1.000
_cell.length_b   1.000
_cell.length_c   1.000
_cell.angle_alpha   90.00
_cell.angle_beta   90.00
_cell.angle_gamma   90.00
#
_symmetry.space_group_name_H-M   'P 1'
#
loop_
_entity.id
_entity.type
_entity.pdbx_description
1 polymer ?
#
loop_
_entity_poly.entity_id
_entity_poly.type
_entity_poly.pdbx_seq_one_letter_code
_entity_poly.pdbx_strand_id
1 'polypeptide(L)' 'MRPSYVPKIIYLLSDGRTHDYPKDTEMADLLRQQIDNSDIYAYGTGEYVAISELTAITKVTTRCSSSSFSQKV' A
#
# COMPACT_ATOMS: atom_id res chain seq x y z
N MET A 1 18.63 13.56 -2.47
CA MET A 1 17.81 12.38 -2.83
C MET A 1 18.70 11.35 -3.53
N ARG A 2 18.48 10.04 -3.32
CA ARG A 2 19.21 9.01 -4.09
C ARG A 2 18.94 9.21 -5.59
N PRO A 3 19.90 8.85 -6.47
CA PRO A 3 19.70 8.94 -7.92
C PRO A 3 18.44 8.21 -8.39
N SER A 4 17.84 8.68 -9.49
CA SER A 4 16.59 8.16 -10.06
C SER A 4 16.71 6.68 -10.46
N TYR A 5 17.87 6.24 -10.92
CA TYR A 5 18.13 4.85 -11.30
C TYR A 5 18.18 3.87 -10.11
N VAL A 6 18.29 4.35 -8.87
CA VAL A 6 18.31 3.46 -7.70
C VAL A 6 16.88 3.04 -7.34
N PRO A 7 16.58 1.73 -7.26
CA PRO A 7 15.27 1.25 -6.84
C PRO A 7 14.93 1.71 -5.42
N LYS A 8 13.68 2.10 -5.24
CA LYS A 8 13.12 2.57 -3.96
C LYS A 8 11.90 1.71 -3.64
N ILE A 9 11.78 1.29 -2.39
CA ILE A 9 10.69 0.44 -1.94
C ILE A 9 9.96 1.16 -0.81
N ILE A 10 8.64 1.22 -0.90
CA ILE A 10 7.76 1.82 0.10
C ILE A 10 6.89 0.70 0.66
N TYR A 11 6.90 0.57 1.99
CA TYR A 11 6.04 -0.37 2.71
C TYR A 11 4.88 0.41 3.33
N LEU A 12 3.66 0.06 2.92
CA LEU A 12 2.41 0.53 3.50
C LEU A 12 1.88 -0.54 4.45
N LEU A 13 1.73 -0.20 5.72
CA LEU A 13 1.15 -1.06 6.73
C LEU A 13 -0.16 -0.43 7.19
N SER A 14 -1.27 -1.17 7.12
CA SER A 14 -2.57 -0.68 7.57
C SER A 14 -3.34 -1.78 8.30
N ASP A 15 -4.03 -1.41 9.37
CA ASP A 15 -4.95 -2.26 10.13
C ASP A 15 -6.43 -1.93 9.87
N GLY A 16 -6.72 -0.97 8.98
CA GLY A 16 -8.06 -0.50 8.71
C GLY A 16 -8.28 0.02 7.29
N ARG A 17 -9.47 0.61 7.09
CA ARG A 17 -9.91 1.26 5.86
C ARG A 17 -9.85 2.77 6.02
N THR A 18 -9.29 3.45 5.03
CA THR A 18 -9.44 4.90 4.93
C THR A 18 -10.86 5.22 4.48
N HIS A 19 -11.43 6.31 4.98
CA HIS A 19 -12.62 6.94 4.40
C HIS A 19 -12.35 8.39 4.00
N ASP A 20 -11.09 8.81 4.10
CA ASP A 20 -10.69 10.19 3.96
C ASP A 20 -10.37 10.54 2.49
N TYR A 21 -10.49 11.84 2.18
CA TYR A 21 -10.13 12.41 0.89
C TYR A 21 -8.87 13.30 1.04
N PRO A 22 -7.97 13.37 0.03
CA PRO A 22 -8.00 12.64 -1.23
C PRO A 22 -7.77 11.13 -1.05
N LYS A 23 -8.24 10.32 -2.00
CA LYS A 23 -8.18 8.86 -1.87
C LYS A 23 -6.73 8.38 -1.84
N ASP A 24 -6.44 7.34 -1.07
CA ASP A 24 -5.09 6.74 -0.97
C ASP A 24 -4.50 6.36 -2.34
N THR A 25 -5.35 5.96 -3.28
CA THR A 25 -4.95 5.67 -4.67
C THR A 25 -4.42 6.89 -5.40
N GLU A 26 -5.04 8.06 -5.20
CA GLU A 26 -4.61 9.32 -5.81
C GLU A 26 -3.27 9.78 -5.21
N MET A 27 -3.11 9.61 -3.89
CA MET A 27 -1.84 9.90 -3.21
C MET A 27 -0.72 8.96 -3.67
N ALA A 28 -1.02 7.68 -3.85
CA ALA A 28 -0.07 6.71 -4.38
C ALA A 28 0.34 7.03 -5.83
N ASP A 29 -0.55 7.62 -6.63
CA ASP A 29 -0.24 8.06 -7.99
C ASP A 29 0.63 9.32 -8.01
N LEU A 30 0.31 10.33 -7.18
CA LEU A 30 1.17 11.51 -7.02
C LEU A 30 2.56 11.14 -6.52
N LEU A 31 2.64 10.20 -5.57
CA LEU A 31 3.92 9.76 -5.02
C LEU A 31 4.80 9.11 -6.09
N ARG A 32 4.23 8.32 -6.99
CA ARG A 32 4.97 7.71 -8.11
C ARG A 32 5.46 8.74 -9.12
N GLN A 33 4.72 9.83 -9.31
CA GLN A 33 5.14 10.94 -10.18
C GLN A 33 6.29 11.74 -9.56
N GLN A 34 6.41 11.77 -8.24
CA GLN A 34 7.45 12.50 -7.53
C GLN A 34 8.71 11.66 -7.25
N ILE A 35 8.55 10.34 -7.14
CA ILE A 35 9.63 9.42 -6.76
C ILE A 35 9.87 8.41 -7.88
N ASP A 36 10.87 8.71 -8.72
CA ASP A 36 11.32 7.80 -9.77
C ASP A 36 11.76 6.44 -9.20
N ASN A 37 11.48 5.38 -9.96
CA ASN A 37 11.89 4.00 -9.64
C ASN A 37 11.42 3.55 -8.25
N SER A 38 10.18 3.87 -7.90
CA SER A 38 9.54 3.48 -6.65
C SER A 38 8.54 2.34 -6.84
N ASP A 39 8.65 1.34 -5.98
CA ASP A 39 7.72 0.24 -5.83
C ASP A 39 7.01 0.32 -4.48
N ILE A 40 5.70 0.06 -4.45
CA ILE A 40 4.90 0.07 -3.23
C ILE A 40 4.49 -1.37 -2.91
N TYR A 41 4.75 -1.79 -1.67
CA TYR A 41 4.28 -3.03 -1.06
C TYR A 41 3.29 -2.67 0.03
N ALA A 42 2.20 -3.44 0.13
CA ALA A 42 1.17 -3.21 1.13
C ALA A 42 0.94 -4.45 1.97
N TYR A 43 0.84 -4.25 3.29
CA TYR A 43 0.51 -5.29 4.24
C TYR A 43 -0.68 -4.85 5.09
N GLY A 44 -1.74 -5.65 5.02
CA GLY A 44 -2.97 -5.46 5.78
C GLY A 44 -3.04 -6.37 7.01
N THR A 45 -3.35 -5.84 8.18
CA THR A 45 -3.59 -6.66 9.38
C THR A 45 -5.02 -6.53 9.89
N GLY A 46 -5.66 -7.64 10.21
CA GLY A 46 -7.01 -7.64 10.80
C GLY A 46 -8.14 -7.73 9.78
N GLU A 47 -9.38 -7.78 10.28
CA GLU A 47 -10.57 -8.09 9.47
C GLU A 47 -11.13 -6.88 8.70
N TYR A 48 -10.76 -5.67 9.11
CA TYR A 48 -11.32 -4.44 8.57
C TYR A 48 -10.53 -3.83 7.40
N VAL A 49 -9.45 -4.48 6.97
CA VAL A 49 -8.61 -3.97 5.88
C VAL A 49 -9.25 -4.20 4.51
N ALA A 50 -9.35 -3.13 3.70
CA ALA A 50 -9.71 -3.24 2.28
C ALA A 50 -8.53 -3.76 1.44
N ILE A 51 -8.46 -5.08 1.24
CA ILE A 51 -7.47 -5.67 0.31
C ILE A 51 -7.61 -5.11 -1.11
N SER A 52 -8.83 -4.78 -1.54
CA SER A 52 -9.10 -4.13 -2.83
C SER A 52 -8.43 -2.75 -2.93
N GLU A 53 -8.44 -1.96 -1.86
CA GLU A 53 -7.79 -0.64 -1.83
C GLU A 53 -6.27 -0.78 -1.78
N LEU A 54 -5.74 -1.68 -0.95
CA LEU A 54 -4.30 -1.97 -0.92
C LEU A 54 -3.77 -2.49 -2.27
N THR A 55 -4.56 -3.29 -2.97
CA THR A 55 -4.23 -3.76 -4.33
C THR A 55 -4.24 -2.61 -5.33
N ALA A 56 -5.22 -1.71 -5.25
CA ALA A 56 -5.29 -0.52 -6.10
C ALA A 56 -4.09 0.43 -5.85
N ILE A 57 -3.67 0.57 -4.59
CA ILE A 57 -2.49 1.35 -4.20
C ILE A 57 -1.21 0.73 -4.74
N THR A 58 -1.04 -0.59 -4.65
CA THR A 58 0.19 -1.29 -5.08
C THR A 58 0.28 -1.53 -6.58
N LYS A 59 -0.85 -1.51 -7.31
CA LYS A 59 -1.00 -1.81 -8.75
C LYS A 59 -0.53 -3.21 -9.18
N VAL A 60 -0.03 -4.03 -8.25
CA VAL A 60 0.49 -5.37 -8.49
C VAL A 60 0.01 -6.29 -7.37
N THR A 61 -0.88 -7.22 -7.71
CA THR A 61 -1.55 -8.11 -6.74
C THR A 61 -0.59 -8.93 -5.87
N THR A 62 0.57 -9.33 -6.41
CA THR A 62 1.58 -10.12 -5.68
C THR A 62 2.32 -9.34 -4.60
N ARG A 63 2.15 -8.01 -4.55
CA ARG A 63 2.80 -7.13 -3.56
C ARG A 63 1.87 -6.71 -2.42
N CYS A 64 0.66 -7.27 -2.41
CA CYS A 64 -0.30 -7.13 -1.32
C CYS A 64 -0.35 -8.43 -0.52
N SER A 65 -0.23 -8.34 0.80
CA SER A 65 -0.40 -9.48 1.70
C SER A 65 -1.27 -9.07 2.88
N SER A 66 -2.05 -9.99 3.41
CA SER A 66 -2.80 -9.74 4.64
C SER A 66 -2.78 -10.91 5.58
N SER A 67 -2.81 -10.59 6.88
CA SER A 67 -2.99 -11.55 7.94
C SER A 67 -4.23 -11.19 8.74
N SER A 68 -5.20 -12.10 8.79
CA SER A 68 -6.25 -12.02 9.81
C SER A 68 -5.81 -12.83 11.03
N PHE A 69 -5.76 -12.17 12.19
CA PHE A 69 -5.66 -12.88 13.46
C PHE A 69 -7.04 -13.48 13.75
N SER A 70 -7.24 -14.76 13.44
CA SER A 70 -8.36 -15.50 14.00
C SER A 70 -8.14 -15.54 15.51
N GLN A 71 -8.89 -14.74 16.27
CA GLN A 71 -8.97 -14.90 17.71
C GLN A 71 -9.55 -16.30 17.96
N LYS A 72 -8.67 -17.25 18.31
CA LYS A 72 -9.10 -18.44 19.06
C LYS A 72 -9.62 -17.92 20.40
N VAL A 73 -10.94 -17.78 20.49
CA VAL A 73 -11.67 -17.71 21.76
C VAL A 73 -12.30 -19.07 21.99
#